data_AF-T0ZR44-F1
#
_entry.id   AF-T0ZR44-F1
#
_cell.length_a   1.000
_cell.length_b   1.000
_cell.length_c   1.000
_cell.angle_alpha   90.00
_cell.angle_beta   90.00
_cell.angle_gamma   90.00
#
_symmetry.space_group_name_H-M   'P 1'
#
loop_
_entity.id
_entity.type
_entity.pdbx_description
1 polymer ?
#
loop_
_entity_poly.entity_id
_entity_poly.type
_entity_poly.pdbx_seq_one_letter_code
_entity_poly.pdbx_strand_id
1 'polypeptide(L)' 'MKPFPDFRAPLFLRDHILEILAFYEPHALDPKGGFYHYFRDDGTVYDRSHRHLVSSTRFVVNHARAWRTFGHLEESGA' A
#
# COMPACT_ATOMS: atom_id res chain seq x y z
N MET A 1 25.21 16.75 -5.27
CA MET A 1 24.02 16.11 -5.86
C MET A 1 24.03 14.64 -5.43
N LYS A 2 22.95 14.12 -4.84
CA LYS A 2 22.88 12.67 -4.56
C LYS A 2 22.69 11.92 -5.89
N PRO A 3 23.40 10.79 -6.11
CA PRO A 3 23.16 9.97 -7.28
C PRO A 3 21.73 9.41 -7.24
N PHE A 4 21.15 9.18 -8.42
CA PHE A 4 19.88 8.46 -8.51
C PHE A 4 20.04 7.02 -7.97
N PRO A 5 18.98 6.45 -7.37
CA PRO A 5 18.97 5.02 -7.02
C PRO A 5 19.17 4.15 -8.27
N ASP A 6 19.68 2.94 -8.08
CA ASP A 6 19.56 1.91 -9.10
C ASP A 6 18.12 1.39 -9.13
N PHE A 7 17.36 1.89 -10.09
CA PHE A 7 15.94 1.55 -10.25
C PHE A 7 15.69 0.07 -10.60
N ARG A 8 16.74 -0.71 -10.94
CA ARG A 8 16.63 -2.15 -11.19
C ARG A 8 16.99 -2.98 -9.97
N ALA A 9 17.57 -2.39 -8.94
CA ALA A 9 17.98 -3.10 -7.74
C ALA A 9 16.74 -3.67 -7.02
N PRO A 10 16.72 -4.97 -6.66
CA PRO A 10 15.61 -5.57 -5.94
C PRO A 10 15.30 -4.87 -4.60
N LEU A 11 16.33 -4.38 -3.91
CA LEU A 11 16.16 -3.63 -2.66
C LEU A 11 15.38 -2.32 -2.89
N PHE A 12 15.80 -1.53 -3.89
CA PHE A 12 15.08 -0.30 -4.24
C PHE A 12 13.60 -0.57 -4.53
N LEU A 13 13.30 -1.61 -5.32
CA LEU A 13 11.91 -1.95 -5.66
C LEU A 13 11.11 -2.39 -4.43
N ARG A 14 11.71 -3.18 -3.53
CA ARG A 14 11.04 -3.63 -2.29
C ARG A 14 10.77 -2.47 -1.34
N ASP A 15 11.76 -1.61 -1.12
CA ASP A 15 11.63 -0.45 -0.25
C ASP A 15 10.56 0.52 -0.78
N HIS A 16 10.53 0.73 -2.09
CA HIS A 16 9.52 1.59 -2.71
C HIS A 16 8.10 1.00 -2.62
N ILE A 17 7.94 -0.33 -2.68
CA ILE A 17 6.64 -0.96 -2.42
C ILE A 17 6.21 -0.72 -0.96
N LEU A 18 7.12 -0.88 0.00
CA LEU A 18 6.83 -0.65 1.42
C LEU A 18 6.46 0.82 1.69
N GLU A 19 7.13 1.77 1.05
CA GLU A 19 6.80 3.20 1.12
C GLU A 19 5.37 3.47 0.63
N ILE A 20 4.96 2.88 -0.50
CA ILE A 20 3.59 3.03 -1.02
C ILE A 20 2.58 2.37 -0.08
N LEU A 21 2.87 1.20 0.49
CA LEU A 21 1.98 0.54 1.44
C LEU A 21 1.79 1.38 2.71
N ALA A 22 2.87 1.94 3.24
CA ALA A 22 2.86 2.81 4.42
C ALA A 22 2.02 4.08 4.22
N PHE A 23 1.89 4.58 2.99
CA PHE A 23 0.99 5.69 2.68
C PHE A 23 -0.49 5.32 2.92
N TYR A 24 -0.90 4.12 2.55
CA TYR A 24 -2.31 3.69 2.66
C TYR A 24 -2.65 3.08 4.03
N GLU A 25 -1.74 2.35 4.65
CA GLU A 25 -2.00 1.52 5.83
C GLU A 25 -2.71 2.24 7.00
N PRO A 26 -2.35 3.48 7.39
CA PRO A 26 -2.95 4.14 8.54
C PRO A 26 -4.42 4.53 8.33
N HIS A 27 -4.85 4.69 7.08
CA HIS A 27 -6.10 5.38 6.74
C HIS A 27 -6.97 4.65 5.73
N ALA A 28 -6.49 3.59 5.08
CA ALA A 28 -7.22 2.97 3.98
C ALA A 28 -8.39 2.11 4.41
N LEU A 29 -8.34 1.46 5.58
CA LEU A 29 -9.43 0.59 6.05
C LEU A 29 -10.62 1.41 6.55
N ASP A 30 -11.81 1.07 6.07
CA ASP A 30 -13.06 1.61 6.61
C ASP A 30 -13.58 0.67 7.71
N PRO A 31 -13.78 1.14 8.96
CA PRO A 31 -14.37 0.32 10.02
C PRO A 31 -15.75 -0.25 9.70
N LYS A 32 -16.46 0.33 8.73
CA LYS A 32 -17.75 -0.16 8.23
C LYS A 32 -17.63 -1.26 7.17
N GLY A 33 -16.42 -1.57 6.73
CA GLY A 33 -16.10 -2.61 5.74
C GLY A 33 -15.48 -2.04 4.46
N GLY A 34 -14.49 -2.76 3.93
CA GLY A 34 -13.77 -2.38 2.72
C GLY A 34 -12.73 -1.29 2.97
N PHE A 35 -12.48 -0.48 1.93
CA PHE A 35 -11.44 0.54 1.92
C PHE A 35 -12.01 1.91 1.54
N TYR A 36 -11.42 2.98 2.06
CA TYR A 36 -11.57 4.32 1.49
C TYR A 36 -10.81 4.41 0.17
N HIS A 37 -11.29 5.24 -0.76
CA HIS A 37 -10.76 5.28 -2.14
C HIS A 37 -10.22 6.65 -2.57
N TYR A 38 -10.35 7.67 -1.72
CA TYR A 38 -10.09 9.07 -2.07
C TYR A 38 -9.17 9.69 -1.03
N PHE A 39 -7.89 9.81 -1.38
CA PHE A 39 -6.82 10.29 -0.51
C PHE A 39 -6.22 11.58 -1.08
N ARG A 40 -5.82 12.50 -0.20
CA ARG A 40 -4.96 13.64 -0.51
C ARG A 40 -3.49 13.21 -0.50
N ASP A 41 -2.60 14.09 -0.94
CA ASP A 41 -1.16 13.82 -0.98
C ASP A 41 -0.55 13.56 0.41
N ASP A 42 -1.19 14.03 1.49
CA ASP A 42 -0.81 13.77 2.87
C ASP A 42 -1.44 12.50 3.47
N GLY A 43 -2.20 11.73 2.66
CA GLY A 43 -2.90 10.53 3.10
C GLY A 43 -4.29 10.77 3.68
N THR A 44 -4.73 12.02 3.84
CA THR A 44 -6.07 12.33 4.39
C THR A 44 -7.17 11.84 3.47
N VAL A 45 -8.14 11.10 4.02
CA VAL A 45 -9.34 10.67 3.29
C VAL A 45 -10.30 11.84 3.11
N TYR A 46 -10.54 12.28 1.87
CA TYR A 46 -11.40 13.45 1.60
C TYR A 46 -12.82 13.11 1.16
N ASP A 47 -13.09 11.88 0.70
CA ASP A 47 -14.45 11.35 0.51
C ASP A 47 -14.55 9.98 1.17
N ARG A 48 -15.35 9.92 2.23
CA ARG A 48 -15.55 8.72 3.04
C ARG A 48 -16.76 7.89 2.58
N SER A 49 -17.57 8.38 1.64
CA SER A 49 -18.85 7.78 1.26
C SER A 49 -18.80 7.03 -0.06
N HIS A 50 -18.22 7.62 -1.11
CA HIS A 50 -18.25 7.02 -2.43
C HIS A 50 -17.30 5.83 -2.51
N ARG A 51 -17.72 4.77 -3.21
CA ARG A 51 -16.92 3.57 -3.49
C ARG A 51 -17.03 3.22 -4.96
N HIS A 52 -15.92 2.73 -5.51
CA HIS A 52 -15.80 2.34 -6.90
C HIS A 52 -15.22 0.93 -6.98
N LEU A 53 -15.81 0.07 -7.81
CA LEU A 53 -15.45 -1.35 -7.91
C LEU A 53 -13.97 -1.56 -8.27
N VAL A 54 -13.43 -0.71 -9.13
CA VAL A 54 -12.01 -0.78 -9.51
C VAL A 54 -11.08 -0.57 -8.31
N SER A 55 -11.37 0.39 -7.44
CA SER A 55 -10.53 0.62 -6.26
C SER A 55 -10.67 -0.52 -5.26
N SER A 56 -11.89 -1.02 -5.03
CA SER A 56 -12.11 -2.17 -4.14
C SER A 56 -11.34 -3.42 -4.59
N THR A 57 -11.39 -3.73 -5.89
CA THR A 57 -10.66 -4.88 -6.45
C THR A 57 -9.15 -4.66 -6.42
N ARG A 58 -8.66 -3.45 -6.70
CA ARG A 58 -7.23 -3.13 -6.64
C ARG A 58 -6.66 -3.21 -5.23
N PHE A 59 -7.38 -2.75 -4.21
CA PHE A 59 -6.92 -2.90 -2.82
C PHE A 59 -6.75 -4.38 -2.44
N VAL A 60 -7.67 -5.26 -2.86
CA VAL A 60 -7.50 -6.72 -2.66
C VAL A 60 -6.22 -7.22 -3.31
N VAL A 61 -5.95 -6.85 -4.56
CA VAL A 61 -4.71 -7.25 -5.26
C VAL A 61 -3.47 -6.69 -4.58
N ASN A 62 -3.49 -5.42 -4.16
CA ASN A 62 -2.38 -4.77 -3.47
C ASN A 62 -2.03 -5.51 -2.17
N HIS A 63 -3.00 -5.75 -1.29
CA HIS A 63 -2.78 -6.43 -0.02
C HIS A 63 -2.40 -7.90 -0.20
N ALA A 64 -3.03 -8.63 -1.13
CA ALA A 64 -2.67 -10.02 -1.40
C ALA A 64 -1.24 -10.15 -1.95
N ARG A 65 -0.81 -9.24 -2.84
CA ARG A 65 0.57 -9.21 -3.34
C ARG A 65 1.57 -8.79 -2.27
N ALA A 66 1.23 -7.81 -1.43
CA ALA A 66 2.05 -7.42 -0.29
C ALA A 66 2.26 -8.60 0.67
N TRP A 67 1.18 -9.29 1.05
CA TRP A 67 1.27 -10.50 1.89
C TRP A 67 2.16 -11.57 1.28
N ARG A 68 1.99 -11.89 -0.01
CA ARG A 68 2.87 -12.87 -0.69
C ARG A 68 4.34 -12.46 -0.77
N THR A 69 4.64 -11.16 -0.75
CA THR A 69 5.99 -10.61 -0.92
C THR A 69 6.73 -10.42 0.41
N PHE A 70 5.98 -10.09 1.47
CA PHE A 70 6.52 -9.69 2.77
C PHE A 70 5.97 -10.49 3.95
N GLY A 71 4.76 -11.06 3.86
CA GLY A 71 4.12 -11.79 4.96
C GLY A 71 4.82 -13.08 5.37
N HIS A 72 5.58 -13.73 4.47
CA HIS A 72 6.39 -14.89 4.84
C HIS A 72 7.59 -14.51 5.74
N LEU A 73 8.05 -13.25 5.71
CA LEU A 73 9.22 -12.83 6.49
C LEU A 73 8.90 -12.61 7.97
N GLU A 74 7.63 -12.41 8.33
CA GLU A 74 7.19 -12.26 9.73
C GLU A 74 6.93 -13.61 10.42
N GLU A 75 6.51 -14.65 9.67
CA GLU A 75 6.29 -16.00 10.23
C GLU A 75 7.59 -16.80 10.42
N SER A 76 8.64 -16.47 9.67
CA SER A 76 9.99 -17.00 9.88
C SER A 76 10.73 -16.11 10.88
N GLY A 77 10.42 -16.28 12.17
CA GLY A 77 10.96 -15.48 13.27
C GLY A 77 12.47 -15.19 13.15
N ALA A 78 12.78 -13.90 13.23
CA ALA A 78 14.03 -13.37 13.73
C ALA A 78 13.80 -12.83 15.14
#